data_AF-A0A2V8J604-F1
#
_entry.id   AF-A0A2V8J604-F1
#
_cell.length_a   1.000
_cell.length_b   1.000
_cell.length_c   1.000
_cell.angle_alpha   90.00
_cell.angle_beta   90.00
_cell.angle_gamma   90.00
#
_symmetry.space_group_name_H-M   'P 1'
#
loop_
_entity.id
_entity.type
_entity.pdbx_description
1 polymer ?
#
loop_
_entity_poly.entity_id
_entity_poly.type
_entity_poly.pdbx_seq_one_letter_code
_entity_poly.pdbx_strand_id
1 'polypeptide(L)'
;MKEPESWRHLSAGFGDRVRIRRAPETESADFAGRCGVVHGVTTVSVTGVSVVGTPTDDTALNVCFEESNDNAWFAPQLVEFVDHDPGTSLTLDGVPKKWTRDASGRWIESGRTLSPKEWRTWLRGIFRKMVRR
;
A
#
# COMPACT_ATOMS: atom_id res chain seq x y z
N MET A 1 26.08 27.04 5.75
CA MET A 1 25.76 25.63 5.98
C MET A 1 24.56 25.35 5.07
N LYS A 2 24.74 24.61 3.96
CA LYS A 2 23.65 24.39 3.00
C LYS A 2 22.87 23.17 3.45
N GLU A 3 21.61 23.34 3.81
CA GLU A 3 20.65 22.23 3.92
C GLU A 3 20.47 21.61 2.51
N PRO A 4 20.74 20.30 2.30
CA PRO A 4 20.57 19.72 0.98
C PRO A 4 19.23 18.97 0.89
N GLU A 5 18.34 19.51 0.05
CA GLU A 5 17.46 18.85 -0.94
C GLU A 5 16.90 17.42 -0.71
N SER A 6 16.75 16.95 0.53
CA SER A 6 16.37 15.55 0.80
C SER A 6 14.87 15.23 0.67
N TRP A 7 14.01 16.20 0.32
CA TRP A 7 12.56 15.98 0.23
C TRP A 7 12.00 15.86 -1.19
N ARG A 8 12.84 15.83 -2.23
CA ARG A 8 12.37 15.79 -3.64
C ARG A 8 12.06 14.41 -4.21
N HIS A 9 12.36 13.30 -3.54
CA HIS A 9 12.29 11.97 -4.17
C HIS A 9 11.90 10.80 -3.25
N LEU A 10 11.02 11.00 -2.27
CA LEU A 10 10.33 9.87 -1.66
C LEU A 10 8.93 9.77 -2.28
N SER A 11 8.88 9.17 -3.48
CA SER A 11 7.60 8.70 -4.03
C SER A 11 7.04 7.69 -3.04
N ALA A 12 5.90 7.99 -2.42
CA ALA A 12 5.25 7.07 -1.50
C ALA A 12 4.99 5.73 -2.21
N GLY A 13 5.40 4.64 -1.57
CA GLY A 13 5.27 3.28 -2.07
C GLY A 13 4.22 2.48 -1.31
N PHE A 14 3.99 1.25 -1.76
CA PHE A 14 3.07 0.33 -1.11
C PHE A 14 3.33 0.22 0.39
N GLY A 15 2.29 0.42 1.19
CA GLY A 15 2.23 0.38 2.64
C GLY A 15 2.90 1.56 3.36
N ASP A 16 3.27 2.63 2.65
CA ASP A 16 3.64 3.89 3.30
C ASP A 16 2.39 4.63 3.77
N ARG A 17 2.53 5.31 4.92
CA ARG A 17 1.53 6.26 5.41
C ARG A 17 1.70 7.57 4.65
N VAL A 18 0.58 8.09 4.19
CA VAL A 18 0.52 9.29 3.35
C VAL A 18 -0.54 10.26 3.82
N ARG A 19 -0.40 11.51 3.41
CA ARG A 19 -1.42 12.56 3.52
C ARG A 19 -1.79 13.04 2.13
N ILE A 20 -3.09 13.24 1.90
CA ILE A 20 -3.56 13.82 0.65
C ILE A 20 -3.33 15.34 0.69
N ARG A 21 -2.62 15.88 -0.31
CA ARG A 21 -2.38 17.32 -0.44
C ARG A 21 -3.70 18.05 -0.63
N ARG A 22 -3.77 19.27 -0.10
CA ARG A 22 -4.88 20.19 -0.40
C ARG A 22 -4.69 20.75 -1.81
N ALA A 23 -5.66 20.51 -2.68
CA ALA A 23 -5.74 21.00 -4.04
C ALA A 23 -7.21 21.03 -4.46
N PRO A 24 -7.62 21.84 -5.45
CA PRO A 24 -9.01 21.93 -5.87
C PRO A 24 -9.66 20.57 -6.17
N GLU A 25 -8.91 19.65 -6.79
CA GLU A 25 -9.39 18.31 -7.14
C GLU A 25 -9.61 17.42 -5.90
N THR A 26 -8.73 17.50 -4.90
CA THR A 26 -8.84 16.71 -3.67
C THR A 26 -9.85 17.30 -2.69
N GLU A 27 -10.04 18.62 -2.71
CA GLU A 27 -11.07 19.31 -1.95
C GLU A 27 -12.46 19.01 -2.52
N SER A 28 -12.61 19.06 -3.84
CA SER A 28 -13.87 18.70 -4.51
C SER A 28 -14.26 17.23 -4.32
N ALA A 29 -13.28 16.36 -4.13
CA ALA A 29 -13.48 14.94 -3.88
C ALA A 29 -13.53 14.56 -2.38
N ASP A 30 -13.49 15.54 -1.46
CA ASP A 30 -13.52 15.33 0.00
C ASP A 30 -12.40 14.42 0.55
N PHE A 31 -11.21 14.52 -0.06
CA PHE A 31 -10.01 13.81 0.37
C PHE A 31 -8.92 14.71 0.96
N ALA A 32 -8.99 16.02 0.70
CA ALA A 32 -7.95 16.96 1.06
C ALA A 32 -7.57 16.92 2.56
N GLY A 33 -6.30 16.66 2.85
CA GLY A 33 -5.75 16.62 4.21
C GLY A 33 -5.96 15.31 4.97
N ARG A 34 -6.71 14.35 4.42
CA ARG A 34 -6.89 13.03 5.05
C ARG A 34 -5.60 12.23 5.01
N CYS A 35 -5.38 11.42 6.03
CA CYS A 35 -4.26 10.48 6.11
C CYS A 35 -4.74 9.07 5.77
N GLY A 36 -3.91 8.31 5.07
CA GLY A 36 -4.20 6.92 4.73
C GLY A 36 -2.92 6.13 4.45
N VAL A 37 -3.08 4.91 3.97
CA VAL A 37 -1.98 3.99 3.62
C VAL A 37 -2.07 3.63 2.15
N VAL A 38 -0.94 3.63 1.45
CA VAL A 38 -0.90 3.22 0.04
C VAL A 38 -1.11 1.72 -0.06
N HIS A 39 -2.21 1.28 -0.68
CA HIS A 39 -2.54 -0.14 -0.87
C HIS A 39 -2.21 -0.64 -2.28
N GLY A 40 -1.87 0.26 -3.22
CA GLY A 40 -1.57 -0.15 -4.57
C GLY A 40 -0.90 0.94 -5.40
N VAL A 41 -0.19 0.49 -6.43
CA VAL A 41 0.36 1.32 -7.50
C VAL A 41 -0.10 0.67 -8.80
N THR A 42 -0.56 1.46 -9.76
CA THR A 42 -1.05 0.94 -11.04
C THR A 42 -0.54 1.76 -12.21
N THR A 43 -0.57 1.17 -13.40
CA THR A 43 -0.40 1.85 -14.70
C THR A 43 -1.78 2.24 -15.22
N VAL A 44 -2.03 3.55 -15.37
CA VAL A 44 -3.38 4.09 -15.62
C VAL A 44 -3.86 3.69 -17.02
N SER A 45 -3.00 3.76 -18.02
CA SER A 45 -3.31 3.40 -19.41
C SER A 45 -3.71 1.93 -19.59
N VAL A 46 -3.24 1.04 -18.71
CA VAL A 46 -3.53 -0.40 -18.73
C VAL A 46 -4.81 -0.73 -17.96
N THR A 47 -5.05 -0.03 -16.85
CA THR A 47 -6.13 -0.39 -15.91
C THR A 47 -7.38 0.45 -16.04
N GLY A 48 -7.28 1.67 -16.59
CA GLY A 48 -8.42 2.56 -16.79
C GLY A 48 -9.09 3.04 -15.49
N VAL A 49 -8.37 3.00 -14.36
CA VAL A 49 -8.91 3.44 -13.06
C VAL A 49 -9.28 4.93 -13.08
N SER A 50 -10.32 5.29 -12.34
CA SER A 50 -10.66 6.70 -12.11
C SER A 50 -9.66 7.30 -11.12
N VAL A 51 -8.97 8.37 -11.53
CA VAL A 51 -7.92 9.02 -10.74
C VAL A 51 -8.36 10.42 -10.33
N VAL A 52 -8.17 10.77 -9.06
CA VAL A 52 -8.29 12.14 -8.57
C VAL A 52 -7.02 12.92 -8.97
N GLY A 53 -7.23 13.99 -9.73
CA GLY A 53 -6.17 14.78 -10.36
C GLY A 53 -5.67 14.19 -11.67
N THR A 54 -4.78 14.91 -12.34
CA THR A 54 -4.17 14.47 -13.61
C THR A 54 -2.82 13.81 -13.34
N PRO A 55 -2.64 12.50 -13.57
CA PRO A 55 -1.34 11.84 -13.46
C PRO A 55 -0.29 12.53 -14.33
N THR A 56 0.85 12.92 -13.76
CA THR A 56 1.99 13.45 -14.53
C THR A 56 2.73 12.35 -15.28
N ASP A 57 2.66 11.14 -14.72
CA ASP A 57 3.17 9.91 -15.29
C ASP A 57 2.02 8.94 -15.48
N ASP A 58 2.22 7.85 -16.21
CA ASP A 58 1.22 6.79 -16.39
C ASP A 58 1.11 5.92 -15.12
N THR A 59 0.91 6.54 -13.96
CA THR A 59 0.88 5.89 -12.66
C THR A 59 -0.09 6.58 -11.71
N ALA A 60 -0.78 5.77 -10.89
CA ALA A 60 -1.62 6.26 -9.80
C ALA A 60 -1.40 5.44 -8.52
N LEU A 61 -1.63 6.07 -7.36
CA LEU A 61 -1.50 5.45 -6.04
C LEU A 61 -2.90 5.23 -5.44
N ASN A 62 -3.21 3.99 -5.05
CA ASN A 62 -4.42 3.70 -4.28
C ASN A 62 -4.15 3.97 -2.81
N VAL A 63 -4.89 4.89 -2.21
CA VAL A 63 -4.79 5.21 -0.79
C VAL A 63 -6.04 4.72 -0.09
N CYS A 64 -5.87 3.88 0.92
CA CYS A 64 -6.93 3.40 1.79
C CYS A 64 -6.97 4.24 3.08
N PHE A 65 -8.17 4.66 3.49
CA PHE A 65 -8.38 5.48 4.67
C PHE A 65 -8.95 4.61 5.79
N GLU A 66 -8.17 4.41 6.86
CA GLU A 66 -8.51 3.50 7.96
C GLU A 66 -9.85 3.84 8.64
N GLU A 67 -10.20 5.13 8.69
CA GLU A 67 -11.41 5.61 9.36
C GLU A 67 -12.71 5.19 8.67
N SER A 68 -12.70 4.98 7.35
CA SER A 68 -13.92 4.74 6.57
C SER A 68 -13.91 3.48 5.71
N ASN A 69 -12.80 2.72 5.68
CA ASN A 69 -12.59 1.60 4.76
C ASN A 69 -12.80 1.98 3.27
N ASP A 70 -12.76 3.27 2.97
CA ASP A 70 -12.79 3.78 1.60
C ASP A 70 -11.37 3.82 1.04
N ASN A 71 -11.28 3.75 -0.28
CA ASN A 71 -10.04 3.99 -0.99
C ASN A 71 -10.29 4.77 -2.28
N ALA A 72 -9.27 5.47 -2.75
CA ALA A 72 -9.30 6.18 -4.02
C ALA A 72 -7.92 6.17 -4.67
N TRP A 73 -7.89 6.30 -6.00
CA TRP A 73 -6.66 6.44 -6.77
C TRP A 73 -6.32 7.93 -6.94
N PHE A 74 -5.08 8.28 -6.65
CA PHE A 74 -4.59 9.65 -6.72
C PHE A 74 -3.41 9.76 -7.69
N ALA A 75 -3.34 10.89 -8.37
CA ALA A 75 -2.14 11.29 -9.07
C ALA A 75 -0.98 11.43 -8.06
N PRO A 76 0.24 10.91 -8.33
CA PRO A 76 1.30 10.83 -7.33
C PRO A 76 1.66 12.17 -6.68
N GLN A 77 1.58 13.26 -7.42
CA GLN A 77 1.89 14.60 -6.91
C GLN A 77 0.89 15.10 -5.86
N LEU A 78 -0.32 14.53 -5.78
CA LEU A 78 -1.34 14.85 -4.77
C LEU A 78 -1.15 14.04 -3.47
N VAL A 79 -0.17 13.15 -3.43
CA VAL A 79 0.13 12.31 -2.26
C VAL A 79 1.42 12.79 -1.62
N GLU A 80 1.37 13.05 -0.32
CA GLU A 80 2.52 13.43 0.49
C GLU A 80 2.92 12.25 1.39
N PHE A 81 4.16 11.78 1.26
CA PHE A 81 4.73 10.79 2.17
C PHE A 81 4.79 11.34 3.61
N VAL A 82 4.34 10.55 4.58
CA VAL A 82 4.40 10.88 6.01
C VAL A 82 5.47 10.03 6.69
N ASP A 83 5.32 8.70 6.64
CA ASP A 83 6.26 7.74 7.18
C ASP A 83 6.05 6.36 6.55
N HIS A 84 6.93 5.42 6.91
CA HIS A 84 6.89 4.04 6.44
C HIS A 84 5.93 3.14 7.24
N ASP A 85 5.08 3.69 8.09
CA ASP A 85 4.12 2.97 8.93
C ASP A 85 4.75 1.79 9.73
N PRO A 86 5.77 2.07 10.56
CA PRO A 86 6.48 1.03 11.28
C PRO A 86 5.58 0.29 12.26
N GLY A 87 5.74 -1.03 12.33
CA GLY A 87 4.91 -1.93 13.15
C GLY A 87 3.76 -2.57 12.38
N THR A 88 3.42 -2.05 11.20
CA THR A 88 2.40 -2.65 10.34
C THR A 88 2.76 -4.08 9.99
N SER A 89 1.77 -4.96 10.15
CA SER A 89 1.94 -6.39 10.12
C SER A 89 1.11 -7.01 9.00
N LEU A 90 1.76 -7.81 8.16
CA LEU A 90 1.12 -8.61 7.12
C LEU A 90 1.20 -10.09 7.48
N THR A 91 0.07 -10.79 7.34
CA THR A 91 -0.02 -12.24 7.37
C THR A 91 -0.80 -12.71 6.15
N LEU A 92 -0.38 -13.82 5.56
CA LEU A 92 -1.12 -14.47 4.46
C LEU A 92 -1.80 -15.70 5.02
N ASP A 93 -3.10 -15.89 4.74
CA ASP A 93 -3.84 -17.05 5.24
C ASP A 93 -3.15 -18.34 4.80
N GLY A 94 -2.92 -19.22 5.77
CA GLY A 94 -2.21 -20.47 5.57
C GLY A 94 -0.68 -20.39 5.49
N VAL A 95 -0.07 -19.21 5.43
CA VAL A 95 1.40 -19.07 5.48
C VAL A 95 1.80 -18.76 6.93
N PRO A 96 2.60 -19.60 7.62
CA PRO A 96 3.00 -19.36 9.01
C PRO A 96 4.21 -18.41 9.08
N LYS A 97 4.11 -17.32 8.33
CA LYS A 97 5.05 -16.21 8.31
C LYS A 97 4.28 -14.92 8.58
N LYS A 98 4.95 -14.02 9.27
CA LYS A 98 4.48 -12.67 9.56
C LYS A 98 5.56 -11.71 9.08
N TRP A 99 5.17 -10.71 8.32
CA TRP A 99 6.05 -9.62 7.92
C TRP A 99 5.67 -8.39 8.74
N THR A 100 6.66 -7.75 9.37
CA THR A 100 6.46 -6.52 10.13
C THR A 100 7.30 -5.43 9.50
N ARG A 101 6.70 -4.27 9.24
CA ARG A 101 7.38 -3.14 8.61
C ARG A 101 8.26 -2.43 9.63
N ASP A 102 9.51 -2.16 9.28
CA ASP A 102 10.44 -1.36 10.10
C ASP A 102 10.39 0.13 9.74
N ALA A 103 11.05 0.98 10.53
CA ALA A 103 11.09 2.43 10.31
C ALA A 103 11.83 2.85 9.02
N SER A 104 12.52 1.92 8.35
CA SER A 104 13.15 2.14 7.05
C SER A 104 12.26 1.71 5.88
N GLY A 105 11.03 1.25 6.14
CA GLY A 105 10.11 0.73 5.13
C GLY A 105 10.41 -0.69 4.68
N ARG A 106 11.35 -1.40 5.32
CA ARG A 106 11.64 -2.80 5.00
C ARG A 106 10.67 -3.71 5.72
N TRP A 107 10.26 -4.78 5.04
CA TRP A 107 9.47 -5.85 5.64
C TRP A 107 10.39 -6.88 6.30
N ILE A 108 10.32 -6.96 7.62
CA ILE A 108 11.05 -7.95 8.42
C ILE A 108 10.20 -9.20 8.56
N GLU A 109 10.67 -10.29 7.96
CA GLU A 109 10.03 -11.61 8.09
C GLU A 109 10.31 -12.22 9.47
N SER A 110 9.27 -12.79 10.06
CA SER A 110 9.33 -13.60 11.27
C SER A 110 8.40 -14.80 11.12
N GLY A 111 8.71 -15.92 11.77
CA GLY A 111 7.90 -17.14 11.70
C GLY A 111 8.73 -18.39 11.46
N ARG A 112 8.05 -19.54 11.36
CA ARG A 112 8.72 -20.83 11.19
C ARG A 112 8.68 -21.25 9.72
N THR A 113 9.80 -21.73 9.21
CA THR A 113 9.85 -22.41 7.91
C THR A 113 9.07 -23.72 7.99
N LEU A 114 8.08 -23.90 7.11
CA LEU A 114 7.43 -25.20 6.93
C LEU A 114 8.35 -26.13 6.13
N SER A 115 8.44 -27.39 6.56
CA SER A 115 9.12 -28.43 5.80
C SER A 115 8.35 -28.79 4.51
N PRO A 116 9.00 -29.35 3.47
CA PRO A 116 8.34 -29.73 2.22
C PRO A 116 7.13 -30.67 2.39
N LYS A 117 7.13 -31.50 3.43
CA LYS A 117 6.03 -32.42 3.76
C LYS A 117 4.81 -31.67 4.32
N GLU A 118 5.04 -30.63 5.11
CA GLU A 118 3.99 -29.75 5.63
C GLU A 118 3.40 -28.88 4.52
N TRP A 119 4.21 -28.35 3.60
CA TRP A 119 3.76 -27.62 2.40
C TRP A 119 2.80 -28.43 1.52
N ARG A 120 3.14 -29.69 1.23
CA ARG A 120 2.26 -30.59 0.44
C ARG A 120 0.96 -30.93 1.15
N THR A 121 0.96 -30.91 2.48
CA THR A 121 -0.24 -31.18 3.28
C THR A 121 -1.12 -29.94 3.35
N TRP A 122 -0.51 -28.76 3.43
CA TRP A 122 -1.16 -27.46 3.38
C TRP A 122 -1.84 -27.16 2.04
N LEU A 123 -1.14 -27.33 0.91
CA LEU A 123 -1.73 -27.13 -0.44
C LEU A 123 -2.96 -28.02 -0.64
N ARG A 124 -2.88 -29.29 -0.22
CA ARG A 124 -4.01 -30.22 -0.30
C ARG A 124 -5.20 -29.77 0.56
N GLY A 125 -4.96 -29.08 1.68
CA GLY A 125 -5.99 -28.49 2.53
C GLY A 125 -6.70 -27.29 1.89
N ILE A 126 -5.95 -26.39 1.25
CA ILE A 126 -6.51 -25.22 0.53
C ILE A 126 -7.39 -25.66 -0.64
N PHE A 127 -6.90 -26.57 -1.49
CA PHE A 127 -7.70 -27.11 -2.60
C PHE A 127 -9.01 -27.73 -2.11
N ARG A 128 -9.02 -28.37 -0.94
CA ARG A 128 -10.23 -28.92 -0.33
C ARG A 128 -11.23 -27.87 0.14
N LYS A 129 -10.77 -26.71 0.61
CA LYS A 129 -11.63 -25.58 1.00
C LYS A 129 -12.24 -24.87 -0.21
N MET A 130 -11.54 -24.79 -1.34
CA MET A 130 -12.06 -24.18 -2.58
C MET A 130 -13.13 -25.02 -3.28
N VAL A 131 -13.08 -26.35 -3.18
CA VAL A 131 -14.03 -27.27 -3.86
C VAL A 131 -15.37 -27.42 -3.10
N ARG A 132 -15.52 -26.81 -1.91
CA ARG A 132 -16.74 -26.86 -1.09
C ARG A 132 -17.58 -25.58 -1.12
N ARG A 133 -17.43 -24.74 -2.15
CA ARG A 133 -18.34 -23.62 -2.42
C ARG A 133 -19.20 -23.91 -3.63
#